data_AF-A0A2N3DZM6-F1
#
_entry.id   AF-A0A2N3DZM6-F1
#
_cell.length_a   1.000
_cell.length_b   1.000
_cell.length_c   1.000
_cell.angle_alpha   90.00
_cell.angle_beta   90.00
_cell.angle_gamma   90.00
#
_symmetry.space_group_name_H-M   'P 1'
#
loop_
_entity.id
_entity.type
_entity.pdbx_description
1 polymer ?
#
loop_
_entity_poly.entity_id
_entity_poly.type
_entity_poly.pdbx_seq_one_letter_code
_entity_poly.pdbx_strand_id
1 'polypeptide(L)'
;EGIRLIKTSQYQGTLFDLLKAYSDQRLKGHETKWEPKRLPIMAIEAARHRLERMMGMMFDWGRIDGYLPLEEMSPALRRSAIASTLSAALVLAKDGLMEIRQSGAFSPVFVRRREPSPDQPPAGPADTSENHEE
;
A
#
# COMPACT_ATOMS: atom_id res chain seq x y z
N GLU A 1 -29.31 -70.12 -10.28
CA GLU A 1 -28.04 -70.05 -11.02
C GLU A 1 -27.12 -69.03 -10.35
N GLY A 2 -25.83 -69.34 -10.18
CA GLY A 2 -24.90 -68.57 -9.35
C GLY A 2 -24.05 -67.58 -10.16
N ILE A 3 -23.99 -66.33 -9.69
CA ILE A 3 -23.22 -65.24 -10.30
C ILE A 3 -21.73 -65.49 -10.06
N ARG A 4 -20.93 -65.49 -11.14
CA ARG A 4 -19.47 -65.70 -11.09
C ARG A 4 -18.79 -64.47 -10.47
N LEU A 5 -18.36 -64.58 -9.22
CA LEU A 5 -17.62 -63.53 -8.52
C LEU A 5 -16.14 -63.61 -8.92
N ILE A 6 -15.67 -62.68 -9.75
CA ILE A 6 -14.25 -62.55 -10.09
C ILE A 6 -13.57 -61.81 -8.93
N LYS A 7 -12.77 -62.54 -8.13
CA LYS A 7 -12.09 -62.00 -6.94
C LYS A 7 -10.71 -61.38 -7.24
N THR A 8 -10.15 -61.63 -8.42
CA THR A 8 -8.80 -61.18 -8.78
C THR A 8 -8.88 -60.09 -9.83
N SER A 9 -8.57 -58.85 -9.43
CA SER A 9 -8.43 -57.75 -10.39
C SER A 9 -7.16 -57.96 -11.22
N GLN A 10 -7.31 -58.11 -12.53
CA GLN A 10 -6.19 -58.07 -13.46
C GLN A 10 -5.99 -56.62 -13.89
N TYR A 11 -4.80 -56.08 -13.63
CA TYR A 11 -4.45 -54.72 -14.02
C TYR A 11 -3.58 -54.77 -15.27
N GLN A 12 -4.03 -54.11 -16.35
CA GLN A 12 -3.24 -53.85 -17.55
C GLN A 12 -2.88 -52.37 -17.59
N GLY A 13 -1.63 -52.08 -17.93
CA GLY A 13 -1.12 -50.73 -18.06
C GLY A 13 0.09 -50.70 -18.99
N THR A 14 0.27 -49.57 -19.67
CA THR A 14 1.43 -49.31 -20.52
C THR A 14 2.53 -48.62 -19.71
N LEU A 15 3.75 -48.58 -20.23
CA LEU A 15 4.85 -47.82 -19.61
C LEU A 15 4.49 -46.33 -19.46
N PHE A 16 3.71 -45.79 -20.40
CA PHE A 16 3.21 -44.41 -20.34
C PHE A 16 2.34 -44.18 -19.11
N ASP A 17 1.45 -45.12 -18.78
CA ASP A 17 0.55 -45.01 -17.62
C ASP A 17 1.34 -44.96 -16.31
N LEU A 18 2.43 -45.72 -16.22
CA LEU A 18 3.33 -45.71 -15.07
C LEU A 18 4.07 -44.37 -14.91
N LEU A 19 4.63 -43.84 -16.00
CA LEU A 19 5.34 -42.56 -15.99
C LEU A 19 4.41 -41.39 -15.67
N LYS A 20 3.18 -41.43 -16.20
CA LYS A 20 2.14 -40.45 -15.90
C LYS A 20 1.76 -40.49 -14.42
N ALA A 21 1.46 -41.68 -13.88
CA ALA A 21 1.13 -41.83 -12.46
C ALA A 21 2.25 -41.34 -11.54
N TYR A 22 3.51 -41.63 -11.88
CA TYR A 22 4.67 -41.12 -11.14
C TYR A 22 4.76 -39.59 -11.21
N SER A 23 4.62 -39.02 -12.40
CA SER A 23 4.69 -37.57 -12.61
C SER A 23 3.58 -36.85 -11.83
N ASP A 24 2.35 -37.34 -11.92
CA ASP A 24 1.20 -36.79 -11.18
C ASP A 24 1.42 -36.88 -9.66
N GLN A 25 1.93 -38.02 -9.16
CA GLN A 25 2.22 -38.20 -7.75
C GLN A 25 3.35 -37.26 -7.27
N ARG A 26 4.37 -37.06 -8.10
CA ARG A 26 5.49 -36.17 -7.81
C ARG A 26 5.07 -34.70 -7.83
N LEU A 27 4.24 -34.28 -8.79
CA LEU A 27 3.74 -32.91 -8.88
C LEU A 27 2.85 -32.55 -7.68
N LYS A 28 2.05 -33.49 -7.16
CA LYS A 28 1.24 -33.25 -5.95
C LYS A 28 2.06 -32.87 -4.72
N GLY A 29 3.29 -33.39 -4.59
CA GLY A 29 4.21 -33.04 -3.51
C GLY A 29 5.08 -31.81 -3.79
N HIS A 30 5.01 -31.27 -5.01
CA HIS A 30 5.82 -30.13 -5.43
C HIS A 30 5.01 -28.83 -5.30
N GLU A 31 5.03 -28.26 -4.09
CA GLU A 31 4.59 -26.88 -3.90
C GLU A 31 5.71 -25.92 -4.34
N THR A 32 5.47 -25.16 -5.41
CA THR A 32 6.37 -24.06 -5.77
C THR A 32 6.06 -22.90 -4.83
N LYS A 33 6.95 -22.66 -3.85
CA LYS A 33 6.89 -21.46 -3.01
C LYS A 33 7.26 -20.25 -3.86
N TRP A 34 6.24 -19.55 -4.34
CA TRP A 34 6.41 -18.25 -4.97
C TRP A 34 6.18 -17.16 -3.93
N GLU A 35 7.22 -16.41 -3.61
CA GLU A 35 7.13 -15.22 -2.77
C GLU A 35 7.40 -13.97 -3.61
N PRO A 36 6.43 -13.04 -3.74
CA PRO A 36 6.68 -11.79 -4.41
C PRO A 36 7.72 -10.97 -3.64
N LYS A 37 8.71 -10.44 -4.36
CA LYS A 37 9.69 -9.52 -3.77
C LYS A 37 8.98 -8.29 -3.24
N ARG A 38 9.26 -7.92 -1.99
CA ARG A 38 8.75 -6.67 -1.41
C ARG A 38 9.42 -5.48 -2.08
N LEU A 39 8.61 -4.59 -2.65
CA LEU A 39 9.09 -3.35 -3.23
C LEU A 39 9.45 -2.36 -2.10
N PRO A 40 10.53 -1.56 -2.26
CA PRO A 40 10.94 -0.56 -1.27
C PRO A 40 10.07 0.70 -1.39
N ILE A 41 8.77 0.55 -1.15
CA ILE A 41 7.78 1.63 -1.25
C ILE A 41 7.09 1.86 0.10
N MET A 42 6.78 3.12 0.38
CA MET A 42 5.97 3.52 1.54
C MET A 42 4.54 3.78 1.10
N ALA A 43 3.58 3.08 1.70
CA ALA A 43 2.17 3.35 1.48
C ALA A 43 1.81 4.77 1.92
N ILE A 44 0.93 5.43 1.16
CA ILE A 44 0.46 6.80 1.46
C ILE A 44 -0.24 6.84 2.82
N GLU A 45 -1.07 5.84 3.13
CA GLU A 45 -1.75 5.72 4.42
C GLU A 45 -0.76 5.60 5.59
N ALA A 46 0.34 4.87 5.40
CA ALA A 46 1.39 4.79 6.42
C ALA A 46 2.06 6.16 6.65
N ALA A 47 2.25 6.93 5.58
CA ALA A 47 2.77 8.29 5.65
C ALA A 47 1.80 9.24 6.39
N ARG A 48 0.50 9.12 6.09
CA ARG A 48 -0.57 9.87 6.75
C ARG A 48 -0.61 9.58 8.25
N HIS A 49 -0.71 8.31 8.64
CA HIS A 49 -0.72 7.92 10.05
C HIS A 49 0.53 8.36 10.80
N ARG A 50 1.68 8.40 10.12
CA ARG A 50 2.90 8.95 10.71
C ARG A 50 2.75 10.45 10.97
N LEU A 51 2.32 11.24 9.98
CA LEU A 51 2.11 12.68 10.14
C LEU A 51 1.07 12.99 11.22
N GLU A 52 -0.05 12.26 11.26
CA GLU A 52 -1.09 12.41 12.29
C GLU A 52 -0.54 12.21 13.70
N ARG A 53 0.28 11.18 13.92
CA ARG A 53 0.95 10.95 15.22
C ARG A 53 1.95 12.05 15.57
N MET A 54 2.59 12.66 14.58
CA MET A 54 3.56 13.74 14.79
C MET A 54 2.90 15.11 14.89
N MET A 55 1.65 15.25 14.46
CA MET A 55 0.91 16.52 14.43
C MET A 55 0.83 17.19 15.80
N GLY A 56 0.85 16.40 16.89
CA GLY A 56 0.91 16.91 18.27
C GLY A 56 2.22 17.62 18.65
N MET A 57 3.27 17.51 17.82
CA MET A 57 4.58 18.13 18.03
C MET A 57 4.92 19.19 16.95
N MET A 58 4.04 19.37 15.96
CA MET A 58 4.26 20.23 14.79
C MET A 58 3.68 21.64 14.99
N PHE A 59 4.02 22.31 16.09
CA PHE A 59 3.51 23.66 16.39
C PHE A 59 4.17 24.73 15.52
N ASP A 60 5.47 24.63 15.34
CA ASP A 60 6.25 25.54 14.50
C ASP A 60 6.45 25.01 13.08
N TRP A 61 6.84 25.91 12.18
CA TRP A 61 7.24 25.56 10.82
C TRP A 61 8.47 24.65 10.85
N GLY A 62 8.27 23.38 10.50
CA GLY A 62 9.34 22.40 10.33
C GLY A 62 9.41 21.89 8.91
N ARG A 63 10.59 21.42 8.49
CA ARG A 63 10.72 20.80 7.16
C ARG A 63 10.02 19.44 7.13
N ILE A 64 9.31 19.15 6.04
CA ILE A 64 8.54 17.91 5.90
C ILE A 64 9.40 16.64 5.99
N ASP A 65 10.62 16.71 5.48
CA ASP A 65 11.59 15.60 5.46
C ASP A 65 12.20 15.32 6.85
N GLY A 66 12.20 16.32 7.74
CA GLY A 66 12.63 16.17 9.13
C GLY A 66 11.70 15.29 9.97
N TYR A 67 10.48 15.02 9.50
CA TYR A 67 9.53 14.12 10.17
C TYR A 67 9.70 12.64 9.75
N LEU A 68 10.63 12.36 8.83
CA LEU A 68 10.95 11.02 8.37
C LEU A 68 12.29 10.56 8.96
N PRO A 69 12.43 9.28 9.39
CA PRO A 69 13.70 8.72 9.83
C PRO A 69 14.49 8.32 8.57
N LEU A 70 14.87 9.33 7.77
CA LEU A 70 15.47 9.08 6.46
C LEU A 70 16.76 8.27 6.61
N GLU A 71 17.57 8.54 7.64
CA GLU A 71 18.87 7.89 7.91
C GLU A 71 18.82 6.36 7.86
N GLU A 72 17.74 5.77 8.36
CA GLU A 72 17.53 4.32 8.45
C GLU A 72 17.01 3.69 7.14
N MET A 73 16.59 4.50 6.17
CA MET A 73 15.95 4.04 4.94
C MET A 73 16.94 3.87 3.78
N SER A 74 16.72 2.82 2.98
CA SER A 74 17.41 2.64 1.70
C SER A 74 17.11 3.80 0.73
N PRO A 75 18.00 4.12 -0.23
CA PRO A 75 17.80 5.24 -1.15
C PRO A 75 16.49 5.16 -1.96
N ALA A 76 16.05 3.95 -2.33
CA ALA A 76 14.79 3.74 -3.03
C ALA A 76 13.58 4.02 -2.11
N LEU A 77 13.63 3.52 -0.88
CA LEU A 77 12.57 3.73 0.11
C LEU A 77 12.47 5.21 0.51
N ARG A 78 13.59 5.92 0.65
CA ARG A 78 13.61 7.37 0.95
C ARG A 78 12.82 8.18 -0.06
N ARG A 79 13.01 7.93 -1.36
CA ARG A 79 12.29 8.65 -2.43
C ARG A 79 10.79 8.39 -2.35
N SER A 80 10.39 7.13 -2.15
CA SER A 80 8.97 6.79 -1.98
C SER A 80 8.40 7.38 -0.70
N ALA A 81 9.17 7.39 0.39
CA ALA A 81 8.73 7.95 1.67
C ALA A 81 8.46 9.45 1.56
N ILE A 82 9.39 10.22 0.98
CA ILE A 82 9.22 11.67 0.78
C ILE A 82 8.00 11.95 -0.10
N ALA A 83 7.82 11.21 -1.20
CA ALA A 83 6.67 11.38 -2.10
C ALA A 83 5.35 11.09 -1.38
N SER A 84 5.24 9.96 -0.69
CA SER A 84 4.04 9.58 0.05
C SER A 84 3.72 10.53 1.20
N THR A 85 4.74 11.05 1.90
CA THR A 85 4.56 12.07 2.95
C THR A 85 4.11 13.41 2.37
N LEU A 86 4.62 13.82 1.22
CA LEU A 86 4.15 15.02 0.53
C LEU A 86 2.67 14.86 0.12
N SER A 87 2.30 13.73 -0.47
CA SER A 87 0.91 13.43 -0.82
C SER A 87 0.00 13.45 0.41
N ALA A 88 0.43 12.83 1.51
CA ALA A 88 -0.32 12.85 2.76
C ALA A 88 -0.46 14.26 3.35
N ALA A 89 0.60 15.07 3.32
CA ALA A 89 0.55 16.46 3.79
C ALA A 89 -0.43 17.30 2.97
N LEU A 90 -0.48 17.13 1.64
CA LEU A 90 -1.44 17.82 0.77
C LEU A 90 -2.89 17.43 1.09
N VAL A 91 -3.15 16.15 1.40
CA VAL A 91 -4.47 15.69 1.85
C VAL A 91 -4.84 16.32 3.19
N LEU A 92 -3.92 16.32 4.17
CA LEU A 92 -4.15 16.96 5.48
C LEU A 92 -4.35 18.47 5.38
N ALA A 93 -3.67 19.12 4.42
CA ALA A 93 -3.88 20.54 4.14
C ALA A 93 -5.24 20.79 3.49
N LYS A 94 -5.68 19.91 2.58
CA LYS A 94 -7.03 19.94 2.00
C LYS A 94 -8.11 19.77 3.07
N ASP A 95 -7.88 18.87 4.03
CA ASP A 95 -8.78 18.65 5.17
C ASP A 95 -8.71 19.78 6.22
N GLY A 96 -7.84 20.77 6.00
CA GLY A 96 -7.69 21.93 6.87
C GLY A 96 -6.99 21.65 8.20
N LEU A 97 -6.29 20.52 8.33
CA LEU A 97 -5.57 20.13 9.55
C LEU A 97 -4.11 20.63 9.57
N MET A 98 -3.56 20.96 8.40
CA MET A 98 -2.15 21.32 8.22
C MET A 98 -1.99 22.51 7.29
N GLU A 99 -0.93 23.30 7.50
CA GLU A 99 -0.50 24.33 6.56
C GLU A 99 0.83 23.94 5.91
N ILE A 100 0.99 24.32 4.64
CA ILE A 100 2.17 24.04 3.82
C ILE A 100 2.75 25.36 3.33
N ARG A 101 4.08 25.49 3.36
CA ARG A 101 4.80 26.65 2.84
C ARG A 101 6.02 26.21 2.01
N GLN A 102 6.17 26.79 0.83
CA GLN A 102 7.33 26.61 -0.05
C GLN A 102 7.73 27.97 -0.62
N SER A 103 9.01 28.36 -0.50
CA SER A 103 9.49 29.69 -0.89
C SER A 103 9.81 29.82 -2.37
N GLY A 104 10.02 28.71 -3.07
CA GLY A 104 10.27 28.71 -4.52
C GLY A 104 10.23 27.31 -5.11
N ALA A 105 10.36 27.22 -6.45
CA ALA A 105 10.40 25.93 -7.13
C ALA A 105 11.54 25.05 -6.59
N PHE A 106 11.22 23.82 -6.21
CA PHE A 106 12.15 22.85 -5.62
C PHE A 106 12.84 23.32 -4.32
N SER A 107 12.36 24.41 -3.70
CA SER A 107 12.81 24.77 -2.36
C SER A 107 12.29 23.75 -1.35
N PRO A 108 12.91 23.66 -0.16
CA PRO A 108 12.38 22.85 0.92
C PRO A 108 10.91 23.18 1.22
N VAL A 109 10.14 22.14 1.54
CA VAL A 109 8.74 22.24 1.91
C VAL A 109 8.65 22.24 3.43
N PHE A 110 7.99 23.25 3.96
CA PHE A 110 7.72 23.40 5.39
C PHE A 110 6.26 23.11 5.67
N VAL A 111 6.02 22.49 6.81
CA VAL A 111 4.70 22.10 7.30
C VAL A 111 4.55 22.53 8.75
N ARG A 112 3.33 22.89 9.13
CA ARG A 112 2.93 23.06 10.53
C ARG A 112 1.50 22.62 10.71
N ARG A 113 1.14 22.21 11.93
CA ARG A 113 -0.26 21.99 12.29
C ARG A 113 -1.03 23.31 12.14
N ARG A 114 -2.23 23.24 11.58
CA ARG A 114 -3.15 24.38 11.60
C ARG A 114 -3.80 24.47 12.98
N GLU A 115 -3.69 25.62 13.62
CA GLU A 115 -4.49 25.91 14.80
C GLU A 115 -5.93 26.23 14.37
N PRO A 116 -6.95 25.68 15.04
CA PRO A 116 -8.33 26.06 14.76
C PRO A 116 -8.49 27.53 15.12
N SER A 117 -8.53 28.40 14.10
CA SER A 117 -8.89 29.79 14.30
C SER A 117 -10.37 29.85 14.68
N PRO A 118 -10.75 30.51 15.80
CA PRO A 118 -12.14 30.55 16.28
C PRO A 118 -13.10 31.26 15.32
N ASP A 119 -12.60 31.97 14.30
CA ASP A 119 -13.37 32.83 13.39
C ASP A 119 -13.68 32.19 12.01
N GLN A 120 -13.30 30.93 11.77
CA GLN A 120 -13.50 30.32 10.45
C GLN A 120 -14.70 29.34 10.47
N PRO A 121 -15.82 29.64 9.77
CA PRO A 121 -16.91 28.68 9.66
C PRO A 121 -16.41 27.40 8.97
N PRO A 122 -16.97 26.22 9.34
CA PRO A 122 -16.54 24.94 8.78
C PRO A 122 -16.64 25.00 7.26
N ALA A 123 -15.56 24.65 6.57
CA ALA A 123 -15.55 24.60 5.12
C ALA A 123 -16.70 23.70 4.65
N GLY A 124 -17.71 24.32 4.02
CA GLY A 124 -18.85 23.61 3.45
C GLY A 124 -18.40 22.61 2.39
N PRO A 125 -19.19 21.55 2.13
CA PRO A 125 -18.83 20.55 1.13
C PRO A 125 -18.63 21.23 -0.22
N ALA A 126 -17.52 20.87 -0.87
CA ALA A 126 -17.12 21.37 -2.18
C ALA A 126 -18.28 21.24 -3.17
N ASP A 127 -18.55 22.36 -3.84
CA ASP A 127 -19.51 22.55 -4.91
C ASP A 127 -19.40 21.43 -5.95
N THR A 128 -20.32 20.46 -5.89
CA THR A 128 -20.57 19.55 -7.02
C THR A 128 -21.36 20.38 -8.01
N SER A 129 -20.66 21.04 -8.93
CA SER A 129 -21.28 21.65 -10.09
C SER A 129 -21.94 20.54 -10.92
N GLU A 130 -23.22 20.31 -10.68
CA GLU A 130 -24.12 19.56 -11.55
C GLU A 130 -24.21 20.33 -12.87
N ASN A 131 -23.61 19.73 -13.91
CA ASN A 131 -23.83 20.15 -15.29
C ASN A 131 -25.33 20.08 -15.59
N HIS A 132 -25.92 21.22 -15.91
CA HIS A 132 -27.23 21.32 -16.55
C HIS A 132 -27.17 20.64 -17.93
N GLU A 133 -27.89 19.54 -18.08
CA GLU A 133 -28.48 19.12 -19.36
C GLU A 133 -29.99 19.34 -19.26
N GLU A 134 -30.47 20.42 -19.89
CA GLU A 134 -31.66 20.51 -20.77
C GLU A 134 -31.81 21.92 -21.35
#